data_AF-A0A367KUD2-F1
#
_entry.id   AF-A0A367KUD2-F1
#
_cell.length_a   1.000
_cell.length_b   1.000
_cell.length_c   1.000
_cell.angle_alpha   90.00
_cell.angle_beta   90.00
_cell.angle_gamma   90.00
#
_symmetry.space_group_name_H-M   'P 1'
#
loop_
_entity.id
_entity.type
_entity.pdbx_description
1 polymer ?
#
loop_
_entity_poly.entity_id
_entity_poly.type
_entity_poly.pdbx_seq_one_letter_code
_entity_poly.pdbx_strand_id
1 'polypeptide(L)'
;KLFGYDKDPTEKMDEMHEIDIKLDDSSNSESEASSQNDLDYSPDTISEPPRSIRRITRSRRVVVVLESQEVEKRIDDLHRMSSIALSERNIDEYRIITSLILQILEDETTNE
;
A
#
# COMPACT_ATOMS: atom_id res chain seq x y z
N LYS A 1 31.09 -46.98 -13.50
CA LYS A 1 30.90 -45.53 -13.73
C LYS A 1 29.39 -45.30 -13.65
N LEU A 2 28.74 -44.81 -12.60
CA LEU A 2 29.12 -43.90 -11.50
C LEU A 2 29.83 -42.63 -11.96
N PHE A 3 29.04 -41.69 -12.47
CA PHE A 3 29.17 -40.22 -12.49
C PHE A 3 27.77 -39.75 -12.96
N GLY A 4 26.90 -39.08 -12.21
CA GLY A 4 27.13 -38.05 -11.21
C GLY A 4 26.78 -36.71 -11.84
N TYR A 5 25.57 -36.20 -11.57
CA TYR A 5 25.29 -34.78 -11.39
C TYR A 5 24.06 -34.64 -10.50
N ASP A 6 24.34 -34.34 -9.22
CA ASP A 6 23.42 -33.65 -8.32
C ASP A 6 22.87 -32.40 -9.01
N LYS A 7 21.55 -32.22 -8.94
CA LYS A 7 20.90 -30.95 -8.65
C LYS A 7 19.55 -31.25 -8.02
N ASP A 8 19.54 -31.37 -6.70
CA ASP A 8 18.35 -31.09 -5.91
C ASP A 8 18.01 -29.60 -6.04
N PRO A 9 16.80 -29.22 -6.44
CA PRO A 9 16.17 -28.01 -5.96
C PRO A 9 15.18 -28.44 -4.88
N THR A 10 15.66 -28.45 -3.64
CA THR A 10 14.89 -28.01 -2.45
C THR A 10 13.38 -28.26 -2.54
N GLU A 11 12.98 -29.52 -2.53
CA GLU A 11 11.59 -29.89 -2.38
C GLU A 11 11.36 -30.25 -0.92
N LYS A 12 10.73 -29.31 -0.20
CA LYS A 12 9.71 -29.51 0.86
C LYS A 12 9.86 -28.46 1.95
N MET A 13 9.06 -27.41 1.75
CA MET A 13 8.15 -26.82 2.74
C MET A 13 8.75 -26.68 4.14
N ASP A 14 9.18 -25.46 4.44
CA ASP A 14 9.34 -25.01 5.81
C ASP A 14 8.06 -25.33 6.59
N GLU A 15 8.28 -26.03 7.69
CA GLU A 15 7.33 -26.49 8.68
C GLU A 15 6.43 -25.31 9.12
N MET A 16 5.12 -25.50 9.00
CA MET A 16 4.13 -24.53 9.45
C MET A 16 4.28 -24.31 10.97
N HIS A 17 4.77 -23.14 11.38
CA HIS A 17 4.75 -22.76 12.79
C HIS A 17 3.31 -22.43 13.20
N GLU A 18 2.65 -23.37 13.86
CA GLU A 18 1.37 -23.14 14.53
C GLU A 18 1.58 -22.14 15.68
N ILE A 19 0.91 -20.99 15.59
CA ILE A 19 0.88 -19.99 16.67
C ILE A 19 -0.47 -20.17 17.37
N ASP A 20 -0.46 -20.73 18.58
CA ASP A 20 -1.61 -20.72 19.49
C ASP A 20 -1.83 -19.30 20.02
N ILE A 21 -2.77 -18.56 19.44
CA ILE A 21 -3.21 -17.26 19.99
C ILE A 21 -4.34 -17.54 20.99
N LYS A 22 -4.08 -17.32 22.28
CA LYS A 22 -5.13 -17.31 23.30
C LYS A 22 -5.97 -16.05 23.13
N LEU A 23 -7.26 -16.22 22.85
CA LEU A 23 -8.26 -15.16 22.95
C LEU A 23 -8.60 -14.97 24.42
N ASP A 24 -8.00 -13.96 25.05
CA ASP A 24 -8.46 -13.49 26.36
C ASP A 24 -9.81 -12.78 26.15
N ASP A 25 -10.90 -13.49 26.43
CA ASP A 25 -12.24 -12.92 26.54
C ASP A 25 -12.27 -11.99 27.77
N SER A 26 -11.87 -10.74 27.60
CA SER A 26 -12.14 -9.67 28.55
C SER A 26 -12.75 -8.47 27.82
N SER A 27 -14.03 -8.63 27.51
CA SER A 27 -14.97 -7.51 27.34
C SER A 27 -15.12 -6.75 28.66
N ASN A 28 -14.92 -5.42 28.61
CA ASN A 28 -15.72 -4.39 29.28
C ASN A 28 -15.06 -3.02 28.99
N SER A 29 -15.75 -1.89 28.87
CA SER A 29 -17.15 -1.52 29.03
C SER A 29 -17.28 -0.11 28.44
N GLU A 30 -18.50 0.21 27.99
CA GLU A 30 -19.00 1.52 27.55
C GLU A 30 -18.53 2.71 28.40
N SER A 31 -18.48 3.92 27.81
CA SER A 31 -18.95 5.16 28.44
C SER A 31 -19.03 6.34 27.45
N GLU A 32 -20.27 6.64 27.06
CA GLU A 32 -20.94 7.93 26.91
C GLU A 32 -20.22 9.18 26.37
N ALA A 33 -20.91 9.81 25.41
CA ALA A 33 -20.63 11.13 24.88
C ALA A 33 -21.12 12.27 25.80
N SER A 34 -20.38 13.39 25.74
CA SER A 34 -20.82 14.80 25.80
C SER A 34 -20.34 15.60 27.02
N SER A 35 -19.55 16.66 26.77
CA SER A 35 -19.90 18.04 27.15
C SER A 35 -18.78 19.03 26.75
N GLN A 36 -19.20 20.20 26.26
CA GLN A 36 -18.50 21.50 26.28
C GLN A 36 -17.27 21.70 25.39
N ASN A 37 -17.54 22.07 24.13
CA ASN A 37 -16.67 22.93 23.34
C ASN A 37 -17.08 24.39 23.55
N ASP A 38 -16.40 25.10 24.45
CA ASP A 38 -16.24 26.56 24.34
C ASP A 38 -14.75 26.81 24.08
N LEU A 39 -14.37 26.82 22.80
CA LEU A 39 -13.04 27.23 22.37
C LEU A 39 -13.16 28.68 21.87
N ASP A 40 -12.85 29.63 22.74
CA ASP A 40 -12.71 31.05 22.39
C ASP A 40 -11.61 31.22 21.34
N TYR A 41 -12.00 31.24 20.07
CA TYR A 41 -11.11 31.58 18.96
C TYR A 41 -10.84 33.08 18.96
N SER A 42 -9.86 33.51 19.75
CA SER A 42 -9.23 34.82 19.59
C SER A 42 -8.37 34.79 18.32
N PRO A 43 -8.55 35.69 17.34
CA PRO A 43 -7.85 35.61 16.05
C PRO A 43 -6.35 35.97 16.10
N ASP A 44 -5.75 36.12 17.28
CA ASP A 44 -4.39 36.65 17.46
C ASP A 44 -3.38 35.62 18.02
N THR A 45 -3.49 34.34 17.65
CA THR A 45 -2.39 33.38 17.79
C THR A 45 -1.87 32.97 16.42
N ILE A 46 -1.18 33.90 15.76
CA ILE A 46 -0.21 33.56 14.73
C ILE A 46 0.94 32.88 15.49
N SER A 47 0.91 31.54 15.58
CA SER A 47 2.09 30.82 16.00
C SER A 47 3.17 31.11 14.97
N GLU A 48 4.31 31.59 15.45
CA GLU A 48 5.47 31.85 14.60
C GLU A 48 5.72 30.60 13.75
N PRO A 49 5.95 30.74 12.43
CA PRO A 49 6.37 29.60 11.65
C PRO A 49 7.67 29.06 12.27
N PRO A 50 7.76 27.75 12.58
CA PRO A 50 8.96 27.20 13.20
C PRO A 50 10.18 27.63 12.39
N ARG A 51 11.08 28.34 13.08
CA ARG A 51 12.30 28.84 12.46
C ARG A 51 13.07 27.63 11.91
N SER A 52 13.44 27.74 10.63
CA SER A 52 14.39 26.91 9.88
C SER A 52 13.89 25.65 9.15
N ILE A 53 12.89 25.79 8.28
CA ILE A 53 12.80 24.91 7.09
C ILE A 53 13.56 25.60 5.96
N ARG A 54 14.81 25.16 5.70
CA ARG A 54 15.51 25.53 4.46
C ARG A 54 14.62 25.04 3.30
N ARG A 55 14.18 25.97 2.44
CA ARG A 55 13.48 25.66 1.19
C ARG A 55 14.36 24.73 0.35
N ILE A 56 14.05 23.44 0.38
CA ILE A 56 14.63 22.47 -0.55
C ILE A 56 13.91 22.71 -1.88
N THR A 57 14.59 23.35 -2.83
CA THR A 57 14.17 23.34 -4.23
C THR A 57 14.16 21.87 -4.67
N ARG A 58 12.97 21.28 -4.80
CA ARG A 58 12.78 19.89 -5.25
C ARG A 58 13.52 19.72 -6.57
N SER A 59 14.57 18.89 -6.55
CA SER A 59 15.27 18.50 -7.76
C SER A 59 14.26 17.80 -8.67
N ARG A 60 14.13 18.28 -9.91
CA ARG A 60 13.16 17.79 -10.91
C ARG A 60 13.24 16.27 -11.10
N ARG A 61 14.41 15.67 -10.89
CA ARG A 61 14.63 14.22 -10.94
C ARG A 61 13.99 13.44 -9.79
N VAL A 62 13.92 14.01 -8.59
CA VAL A 62 13.33 13.33 -7.41
C VAL A 62 11.81 13.31 -7.50
N VAL A 63 11.20 14.30 -8.16
CA VAL A 63 9.75 14.35 -8.39
C VAL A 63 9.32 13.26 -9.38
N VAL A 64 10.04 13.13 -10.50
CA VAL A 64 9.78 12.09 -11.52
C VAL A 64 9.93 10.67 -10.95
N VAL A 65 10.92 10.43 -10.09
CA VAL A 65 11.12 9.11 -9.45
C VAL A 65 10.01 8.76 -8.47
N LEU A 66 9.48 9.74 -7.72
CA LEU A 66 8.38 9.50 -6.78
C LEU A 66 7.06 9.23 -7.50
N GLU A 67 6.78 9.94 -8.59
CA GLU A 67 5.59 9.72 -9.41
C GLU A 67 5.64 8.33 -10.08
N SER A 68 6.79 7.94 -10.62
CA SER A 68 6.99 6.62 -11.22
C SER A 68 6.83 5.47 -10.21
N GLN A 69 7.34 5.61 -8.98
CA GLN A 69 7.15 4.62 -7.91
C GLN A 69 5.69 4.48 -7.46
N GLU A 70 4.93 5.58 -7.47
CA GLU A 70 3.52 5.56 -7.12
C GLU A 70 2.69 4.83 -8.19
N VAL A 71 3.06 4.98 -9.47
CA VAL A 71 2.41 4.27 -10.57
C VAL A 71 2.74 2.78 -10.58
N GLU A 72 4.00 2.40 -10.36
CA GLU A 72 4.41 1.00 -10.23
C GLU A 72 3.61 0.29 -9.12
N LYS A 73 3.50 0.92 -7.95
CA LYS A 73 2.69 0.39 -6.83
C LYS A 73 1.21 0.22 -7.22
N ARG A 74 0.64 1.19 -7.94
CA ARG A 74 -0.76 1.12 -8.38
C ARG A 74 -1.00 -0.03 -9.36
N ILE A 75 -0.05 -0.28 -10.27
CA ILE A 75 -0.12 -1.41 -11.22
C ILE A 75 -0.06 -2.74 -10.47
N ASP A 76 0.82 -2.87 -9.48
CA ASP A 76 0.92 -4.07 -8.64
C ASP A 76 -0.38 -4.36 -7.87
N ASP A 77 -0.97 -3.33 -7.26
CA ASP A 77 -2.25 -3.46 -6.57
C ASP A 77 -3.37 -3.92 -7.53
N LEU A 78 -3.41 -3.37 -8.75
CA LEU A 78 -4.35 -3.79 -9.79
C LEU A 78 -4.10 -5.22 -10.28
N HIS A 79 -2.84 -5.66 -10.40
CA HIS A 79 -2.52 -7.06 -10.73
C HIS A 79 -3.00 -8.03 -9.66
N ARG A 80 -2.86 -7.65 -8.38
CA ARG A 80 -3.39 -8.44 -7.27
C ARG A 80 -4.92 -8.52 -7.32
N MET A 81 -5.60 -7.40 -7.55
CA MET A 81 -7.06 -7.37 -7.71
C MET A 81 -7.52 -8.20 -8.91
N SER A 82 -6.81 -8.12 -10.04
CA SER A 82 -7.08 -8.91 -11.25
C SER A 82 -6.98 -10.41 -10.98
N SER A 83 -6.00 -10.82 -10.17
CA SER A 83 -5.81 -12.23 -9.79
C SER A 83 -6.95 -12.73 -8.91
N ILE A 84 -7.43 -11.90 -7.98
CA ILE A 84 -8.60 -12.18 -7.15
C ILE A 84 -9.85 -12.32 -8.04
N ALA A 85 -10.12 -11.34 -8.91
CA ALA A 85 -11.27 -11.36 -9.81
C ALA A 85 -11.29 -12.60 -10.72
N LEU A 86 -10.15 -13.03 -11.26
CA LEU A 86 -10.03 -14.29 -12.00
C LEU A 86 -10.37 -15.51 -11.13
N SER A 87 -9.85 -15.57 -9.90
CA SER A 87 -10.09 -16.68 -8.97
C SER A 87 -11.56 -16.79 -8.57
N GLU A 88 -12.25 -15.65 -8.46
CA GLU A 88 -13.68 -15.56 -8.17
C GLU A 88 -14.56 -15.77 -9.41
N ARG A 89 -13.95 -16.00 -10.58
CA ARG A 89 -14.62 -16.10 -11.89
C ARG A 89 -15.45 -14.87 -12.24
N ASN A 90 -15.07 -13.72 -11.69
CA ASN A 90 -15.69 -12.43 -11.98
C ASN A 90 -15.03 -11.81 -13.22
N ILE A 91 -15.50 -12.24 -14.38
CA ILE A 91 -14.94 -11.85 -15.68
C ILE A 91 -15.10 -10.35 -15.94
N ASP A 92 -16.19 -9.74 -15.47
CA ASP A 92 -16.44 -8.32 -15.68
C ASP A 92 -15.44 -7.45 -14.90
N GLU A 93 -15.19 -7.78 -13.63
CA GLU A 93 -14.16 -7.10 -12.83
C GLU A 93 -12.76 -7.31 -13.40
N TYR A 94 -12.41 -8.54 -13.80
CA TYR A 94 -11.13 -8.81 -14.45
C TYR A 94 -10.92 -7.92 -15.69
N ARG A 95 -11.96 -7.75 -16.52
CA ARG A 95 -11.89 -6.90 -17.72
C ARG A 95 -11.73 -5.43 -17.37
N ILE A 96 -12.50 -4.93 -16.40
CA ILE A 96 -12.37 -3.54 -15.93
C ILE A 96 -10.96 -3.27 -15.41
N ILE A 97 -10.45 -4.16 -14.55
CA ILE A 97 -9.11 -4.03 -13.95
C ILE A 97 -8.02 -4.08 -15.02
N THR A 98 -8.10 -5.03 -15.97
CA THR A 98 -7.13 -5.13 -17.07
C THR A 98 -7.15 -3.89 -17.96
N SER A 99 -8.32 -3.31 -18.23
CA SER A 99 -8.43 -2.05 -18.96
C SER A 99 -7.80 -0.88 -18.21
N LEU A 100 -7.97 -0.79 -16.89
CA LEU A 100 -7.32 0.24 -16.06
C LEU A 100 -5.79 0.10 -16.07
N ILE A 101 -5.26 -1.12 -16.02
CA ILE A 101 -3.81 -1.37 -16.13
C ILE A 101 -3.30 -0.86 -17.48
N LEU A 102 -3.99 -1.19 -18.58
CA LEU A 102 -3.60 -0.74 -19.91
C LEU A 102 -3.64 0.79 -20.04
N GLN A 103 -4.67 1.46 -19.49
CA GLN A 103 -4.76 2.92 -19.49
C GLN A 103 -3.61 3.58 -18.74
N ILE A 104 -3.25 3.07 -17.56
CA ILE A 104 -2.14 3.61 -16.77
C ILE A 104 -0.81 3.44 -17.53
N LEU A 105 -0.59 2.29 -18.16
CA LEU A 105 0.61 2.06 -18.97
C LEU A 105 0.66 2.98 -20.19
N GLU A 106 -0.47 3.21 -20.87
CA GLU A 106 -0.57 4.17 -21.97
C GLU A 106 -0.29 5.61 -21.50
N ASP A 107 -0.84 6.02 -20.36
CA ASP A 107 -0.65 7.36 -19.76
C ASP A 107 0.80 7.61 -19.33
N GLU A 108 1.50 6.58 -18.80
CA GLU A 108 2.94 6.68 -18.50
C GLU A 108 3.77 6.86 -19.79
N THR A 109 3.47 6.07 -20.83
CA THR A 109 4.23 6.13 -22.09
C THR A 109 4.03 7.44 -22.86
N THR A 110 2.95 8.16 -22.62
CA THR A 110 2.67 9.46 -23.26
C THR A 110 3.22 10.66 -22.49
N ASN A 111 3.66 10.48 -21.24
CA ASN A 111 4.26 11.53 -20.42
C ASN A 111 5.81 11.56 -20.44
N GLU A 112 6.47 10.60 -21.10
CA GLU A 112 7.90 10.65 -21.49
C GLU A 112 8.16 11.52 -22.73
#